data_AF-A0A7S3RF70-F1
#
_entry.id   AF-A0A7S3RF70-F1
#
_cell.length_a   1.000
_cell.length_b   1.000
_cell.length_c   1.000
_cell.angle_alpha   90.00
_cell.angle_beta   90.00
_cell.angle_gamma   90.00
#
_symmetry.space_group_name_H-M   'P 1'
#
loop_
_entity.id
_entity.type
_entity.pdbx_description
1 polymer ?
#
loop_
_entity_poly.entity_id
_entity_poly.type
_entity_poly.pdbx_seq_one_letter_code
_entity_poly.pdbx_strand_id
1 'polypeptide(L)'
;DQIAAFSDSDGDSIKFLLTACGDLSYFVNGEQVLHHIRMLEVDVQDGRTLHLLGAPVGMYKPKRMTTVPEDQIAQVGKIEALFRMRIKVEPVYQFFNNVDNSFSYHMGEPREHETQVGLQFYAFPEHTSGTVGIYPYEDDVTNEIRFHDG
;
A
#
# COMPACT_ATOMS: atom_id res chain seq x y z
N ASP A 1 -11.07 12.96 -6.32
CA ASP A 1 -9.91 12.14 -6.74
C ASP A 1 -8.97 12.94 -7.61
N GLN A 2 -7.69 12.56 -7.61
CA GLN A 2 -6.67 13.15 -8.48
C GLN A 2 -6.11 12.09 -9.42
N ILE A 3 -5.83 12.47 -10.66
CA ILE A 3 -5.50 11.53 -11.74
C ILE A 3 -4.26 11.99 -12.50
N ALA A 4 -3.35 11.06 -12.79
CA ALA A 4 -2.34 11.18 -13.82
C ALA A 4 -2.56 10.06 -14.84
N ALA A 5 -2.47 10.37 -16.13
CA ALA A 5 -2.71 9.40 -17.18
C ALA A 5 -1.85 9.71 -18.40
N PHE A 6 -1.40 8.66 -19.08
CA PHE A 6 -0.61 8.71 -20.30
C PHE A 6 -0.84 7.43 -21.11
N SER A 7 -0.43 7.43 -22.37
CA SER A 7 -0.25 6.17 -23.11
C SER A 7 1.22 5.80 -23.00
N ASP A 8 1.58 4.57 -22.65
CA ASP A 8 2.98 4.16 -22.53
C ASP A 8 3.62 3.88 -23.89
N SER A 9 4.89 3.44 -23.91
CA SER A 9 5.64 3.15 -25.13
C SER A 9 5.02 2.07 -26.00
N ASP A 10 4.23 1.18 -25.41
CA ASP A 10 3.65 0.02 -26.06
C ASP A 10 2.20 0.31 -26.50
N GLY A 11 1.70 1.52 -26.20
CA GLY A 11 0.37 2.01 -26.55
C GLY A 11 -0.70 1.72 -25.49
N ASP A 12 -0.33 1.14 -24.35
CA ASP A 12 -1.27 0.88 -23.26
C ASP A 12 -1.70 2.18 -22.59
N SER A 13 -3.00 2.30 -22.29
CA SER A 13 -3.53 3.42 -21.54
C SER A 13 -3.24 3.23 -20.06
N ILE A 14 -2.33 4.04 -19.52
CA ILE A 14 -1.91 4.00 -18.13
C ILE A 14 -2.61 5.09 -17.34
N LYS A 15 -3.11 4.73 -16.16
CA LYS A 15 -3.75 5.68 -15.24
C LYS A 15 -3.34 5.42 -13.80
N PHE A 16 -2.94 6.48 -13.13
CA PHE A 16 -2.77 6.55 -11.68
C PHE A 16 -3.94 7.33 -11.08
N LEU A 17 -4.59 6.75 -10.08
CA LEU A 17 -5.74 7.34 -9.39
C LEU A 17 -5.43 7.45 -7.91
N LEU A 18 -5.33 8.68 -7.41
CA LEU A 18 -5.33 8.97 -5.97
C LEU A 18 -6.77 9.22 -5.53
N THR A 19 -7.33 8.27 -4.79
CA THR A 19 -8.69 8.34 -4.25
C THR A 19 -8.79 9.39 -3.14
N ALA A 20 -10.00 9.83 -2.82
CA ALA A 20 -10.27 10.71 -1.67
C ALA A 20 -9.77 10.14 -0.33
N CYS A 21 -9.73 8.81 -0.20
CA CYS A 21 -9.20 8.11 0.97
C CYS A 21 -7.66 8.03 0.97
N GLY A 22 -6.97 8.68 0.04
CA GLY A 22 -5.51 8.72 -0.02
C GLY A 22 -4.86 7.45 -0.59
N ASP A 23 -5.64 6.47 -1.05
CA ASP A 23 -5.09 5.30 -1.76
C ASP A 23 -4.69 5.67 -3.19
N LEU A 24 -3.47 5.27 -3.58
CA LEU A 24 -2.97 5.41 -4.94
C LEU A 24 -3.01 4.05 -5.64
N SER A 25 -3.77 4.00 -6.73
CA SER A 25 -3.97 2.81 -7.55
C SER A 25 -3.45 3.00 -8.98
N TYR A 26 -3.05 1.89 -9.61
CA TYR A 26 -2.47 1.83 -10.96
C TYR A 26 -3.34 0.97 -11.88
N PHE A 27 -3.66 1.51 -13.05
CA PHE A 27 -4.55 0.91 -14.04
C PHE A 27 -3.85 0.81 -15.40
N VAL A 28 -4.15 -0.26 -16.12
CA VAL A 28 -3.72 -0.51 -17.50
C VAL A 28 -4.97 -0.81 -18.33
N ASN A 29 -5.20 -0.05 -19.40
CA ASN A 29 -6.36 -0.19 -20.29
C ASN A 29 -7.71 -0.21 -19.56
N GLY A 30 -7.80 0.58 -18.48
CA GLY A 30 -9.00 0.69 -17.64
C GLY A 30 -9.12 -0.36 -16.54
N GLU A 31 -8.32 -1.43 -16.56
CA GLU A 31 -8.29 -2.46 -15.53
C GLU A 31 -7.36 -2.08 -14.39
N GLN A 32 -7.80 -2.26 -13.15
CA GLN A 32 -6.96 -2.02 -11.97
C GLN A 32 -5.96 -3.16 -11.81
N VAL A 33 -4.68 -2.84 -11.87
CA VAL A 33 -3.60 -3.83 -11.82
C VAL A 33 -2.95 -3.86 -10.45
N LEU A 34 -2.71 -2.68 -9.87
CA LEU A 34 -2.22 -2.54 -8.49
C LEU A 34 -3.13 -1.58 -7.70
N HIS A 35 -3.24 -1.83 -6.42
CA HIS A 35 -3.76 -0.89 -5.43
C HIS A 35 -2.74 -0.72 -4.30
N HIS A 36 -2.89 0.31 -3.46
CA HIS A 36 -1.96 0.61 -2.38
C HIS A 36 -0.49 0.62 -2.86
N ILE A 37 -0.17 1.44 -3.86
CA ILE A 37 1.21 1.57 -4.34
C ILE A 37 2.11 2.04 -3.19
N ARG A 38 3.05 1.20 -2.77
CA ARG A 38 3.94 1.41 -1.62
C ARG A 38 5.30 1.96 -2.01
N MET A 39 5.77 1.60 -3.20
CA MET A 39 7.04 2.04 -3.77
C MET A 39 6.80 2.59 -5.17
N LEU A 40 7.45 3.71 -5.45
CA LEU A 40 7.57 4.30 -6.77
C LEU A 40 9.00 4.83 -6.90
N GLU A 41 9.73 4.28 -7.85
CA GLU A 41 11.08 4.71 -8.19
C GLU A 41 11.11 5.11 -9.67
N VAL A 42 11.71 6.25 -9.97
CA VAL A 42 11.97 6.68 -11.33
C VAL A 42 13.37 6.19 -11.70
N ASP A 43 13.50 5.50 -12.82
CA ASP A 43 14.81 5.05 -13.31
C ASP A 43 15.71 6.27 -13.54
N VAL A 44 16.89 6.25 -12.93
CA VAL A 44 17.85 7.37 -12.96
C VAL A 44 18.52 7.55 -14.31
N GLN A 45 18.51 6.53 -15.17
CA GLN A 45 19.15 6.58 -16.49
C GLN A 45 18.30 7.32 -17.51
N ASP A 46 16.99 7.09 -17.50
CA ASP A 46 16.07 7.64 -18.49
C ASP A 46 15.09 8.69 -17.94
N GLY A 47 14.94 8.78 -16.61
CA GLY A 47 14.05 9.72 -15.93
C GLY A 47 12.56 9.53 -16.22
N ARG A 48 12.17 8.42 -16.86
CA ARG A 48 10.81 8.21 -17.41
C ARG A 48 10.24 6.82 -17.19
N THR A 49 11.08 5.84 -16.88
CA THR A 49 10.63 4.50 -16.49
C THR A 49 10.30 4.49 -15.00
N LEU A 50 9.09 4.02 -14.68
CA LEU A 50 8.56 3.97 -13.32
C LEU A 50 8.55 2.52 -12.84
N HIS A 51 9.27 2.24 -11.75
CA HIS A 51 9.23 0.97 -11.04
C HIS A 51 8.24 1.05 -9.88
N LEU A 52 7.25 0.18 -9.89
CA LEU A 52 6.14 0.19 -8.96
C LEU A 52 6.13 -1.07 -8.11
N LEU A 53 5.84 -0.93 -6.83
CA LEU A 53 5.46 -2.02 -5.93
C LEU A 53 4.14 -1.68 -5.25
N GLY A 54 3.14 -2.53 -5.42
CA GLY A 54 1.83 -2.39 -4.78
C GLY A 54 1.20 -3.74 -4.46
N ALA A 55 0.02 -3.70 -3.85
CA ALA A 55 -0.79 -4.90 -3.69
C ALA A 55 -1.42 -5.27 -5.05
N PRO A 56 -1.29 -6.52 -5.51
CA PRO A 56 -1.84 -6.93 -6.79
C PRO A 56 -3.35 -7.15 -6.71
N VAL A 57 -4.06 -6.80 -7.78
CA VAL A 57 -5.47 -7.15 -7.95
C VAL A 57 -5.56 -8.45 -8.76
N GLY A 58 -6.28 -9.46 -8.25
CA GLY A 58 -6.43 -10.74 -8.96
C GLY A 58 -5.09 -11.47 -9.19
N MET A 59 -4.83 -11.88 -10.43
CA MET A 59 -3.68 -12.72 -10.82
C MET A 59 -2.42 -11.90 -11.18
N TYR A 60 -2.43 -10.58 -10.99
CA TYR A 60 -1.28 -9.75 -11.37
C TYR A 60 -0.11 -9.90 -10.40
N LYS A 61 1.10 -9.60 -10.89
CA LYS A 61 2.30 -9.53 -10.05
C LYS A 61 2.34 -8.20 -9.27
N PRO A 62 2.88 -8.18 -8.04
CA PRO A 62 2.96 -6.98 -7.20
C PRO A 62 3.94 -5.92 -7.73
N LYS A 63 4.91 -6.35 -8.57
CA LYS A 63 5.90 -5.47 -9.20
C LYS A 63 5.45 -5.13 -10.62
N ARG A 64 5.53 -3.84 -10.98
CA ARG A 64 5.24 -3.34 -12.34
C ARG A 64 6.28 -2.34 -12.78
N MET A 65 6.39 -2.23 -14.10
CA MET A 65 7.23 -1.26 -14.78
C MET A 65 6.40 -0.67 -15.90
N THR A 66 6.45 0.66 -16.05
CA THR A 66 5.83 1.37 -17.18
C THR A 66 6.71 2.53 -17.56
N THR A 67 6.75 2.85 -18.85
CA THR A 67 7.65 3.89 -19.37
C THR A 67 6.81 5.01 -19.95
N VAL A 68 6.96 6.20 -19.38
CA VAL A 68 6.32 7.40 -19.90
C VAL A 68 7.01 7.80 -21.21
N PRO A 69 6.27 8.07 -22.30
CA PRO A 69 6.86 8.61 -23.52
C PRO A 69 7.51 9.98 -23.28
N GLU A 70 8.54 10.28 -24.06
CA GLU A 70 9.35 11.50 -23.88
C GLU A 70 8.53 12.79 -24.02
N ASP A 71 7.56 12.81 -24.93
CA ASP A 71 6.63 13.94 -25.14
C ASP A 71 5.62 14.12 -23.99
N GLN A 72 5.53 13.15 -23.08
CA GLN A 72 4.64 13.13 -21.91
C GLN A 72 5.40 13.15 -20.58
N ILE A 73 6.70 13.48 -20.57
CA ILE A 73 7.57 13.42 -19.38
C ILE A 73 7.03 14.19 -18.16
N ALA A 74 6.24 15.25 -18.38
CA ALA A 74 5.58 16.00 -17.31
C ALA A 74 4.65 15.12 -16.44
N GLN A 75 4.17 13.99 -16.96
CA GLN A 75 3.38 13.02 -16.19
C GLN A 75 4.19 12.34 -15.10
N VAL A 76 5.51 12.16 -15.25
CA VAL A 76 6.38 11.59 -14.20
C VAL A 76 6.27 12.43 -12.92
N GLY A 77 6.50 13.75 -13.02
CA GLY A 77 6.41 14.65 -11.87
C GLY A 77 5.02 14.70 -11.25
N LYS A 78 3.97 14.56 -12.07
CA LYS A 78 2.58 14.46 -11.58
C LYS A 78 2.36 13.17 -10.80
N ILE A 79 2.83 12.03 -11.31
CA ILE A 79 2.71 10.73 -10.66
C ILE A 79 3.50 10.70 -9.36
N GLU A 80 4.71 11.25 -9.33
CA GLU A 80 5.49 11.41 -8.11
C GLU A 80 4.77 12.29 -7.07
N ALA A 81 4.12 13.38 -7.51
CA ALA A 81 3.34 14.22 -6.62
C ALA A 81 2.15 13.45 -6.02
N LEU A 82 1.40 12.69 -6.84
CA LEU A 82 0.32 11.82 -6.34
C LEU A 82 0.86 10.78 -5.35
N PHE A 83 2.00 10.17 -5.65
CA PHE A 83 2.65 9.22 -4.75
C PHE A 83 3.05 9.85 -3.43
N ARG A 84 3.59 11.08 -3.42
CA ARG A 84 3.90 11.82 -2.17
C ARG A 84 2.65 12.20 -1.38
N MET A 85 1.54 12.44 -2.05
CA MET A 85 0.26 12.78 -1.40
C MET A 85 -0.50 11.57 -0.84
N ARG A 86 -0.11 10.34 -1.21
CA ARG A 86 -0.79 9.13 -0.75
C ARG A 86 -0.70 8.99 0.77
N ILE A 87 -1.73 8.38 1.35
CA ILE A 87 -1.68 7.96 2.74
C ILE A 87 -0.72 6.76 2.86
N LYS A 88 0.21 6.85 3.81
CA LYS A 88 1.13 5.76 4.13
C LYS A 88 0.56 4.92 5.26
N VAL A 89 0.29 3.65 4.94
CA VAL A 89 -0.13 2.63 5.91
C VAL A 89 0.81 1.43 5.83
N GLU A 90 0.95 0.74 6.95
CA GLU A 90 1.76 -0.45 7.10
C GLU A 90 0.90 -1.63 7.58
N PRO A 91 1.26 -2.86 7.19
CA PRO A 91 0.57 -4.06 7.67
C PRO A 91 0.80 -4.25 9.16
N VAL A 92 -0.28 -4.47 9.91
CA VAL A 92 -0.25 -4.97 11.27
C VAL A 92 -0.44 -6.48 11.23
N TYR A 93 0.54 -7.21 11.74
CA TYR A 93 0.51 -8.65 11.84
C TYR A 93 0.16 -9.08 13.25
N GLN A 94 -0.37 -10.29 13.37
CA GLN A 94 -0.47 -11.02 14.63
C GLN A 94 0.79 -11.86 14.81
N PHE A 95 1.33 -11.84 16.02
CA PHE A 95 2.44 -12.68 16.44
C PHE A 95 2.06 -13.49 17.67
N PHE A 96 2.57 -14.71 17.76
CA PHE A 96 2.42 -15.57 18.93
C PHE A 96 3.76 -15.68 19.66
N ASN A 97 3.78 -15.34 20.95
CA ASN A 97 4.95 -15.47 21.81
C ASN A 97 4.92 -16.83 22.52
N ASN A 98 5.95 -17.66 22.28
CA ASN A 98 5.99 -19.03 22.81
C ASN A 98 6.47 -19.15 24.26
N VAL A 99 6.94 -18.05 24.87
CA VAL A 99 7.40 -18.04 26.27
C VAL A 99 6.23 -17.86 27.23
N ASP A 100 5.33 -16.92 26.92
CA ASP A 100 4.18 -16.58 27.78
C ASP A 100 2.83 -17.02 27.21
N ASN A 101 2.81 -17.62 26.02
CA ASN A 101 1.61 -18.03 25.27
C ASN A 101 0.64 -16.88 24.97
N SER A 102 1.17 -15.67 24.75
CA SER A 102 0.36 -14.50 24.41
C SER A 102 0.38 -14.17 22.91
N PHE A 103 -0.62 -13.41 22.47
CA PHE A 103 -0.63 -12.78 21.15
C PHE A 103 -0.29 -11.30 21.24
N SER A 104 0.50 -10.82 20.28
CA SER A 104 0.80 -9.40 20.10
C SER A 104 0.44 -8.94 18.69
N TYR A 105 0.22 -7.64 18.54
CA TYR A 105 -0.14 -7.00 17.28
C TYR A 105 0.77 -5.80 17.04
N HIS A 106 1.56 -5.86 15.99
CA HIS A 106 2.40 -4.73 15.59
C HIS A 106 2.78 -4.80 14.11
N MET A 107 3.36 -3.70 13.64
CA MET A 107 3.98 -3.61 12.32
C MET A 107 5.40 -4.17 12.36
N GLY A 108 5.93 -4.55 11.20
CA GLY A 108 7.31 -4.99 11.05
C GLY A 108 7.56 -6.48 11.34
N GLU A 109 8.80 -6.79 11.69
CA GLU A 109 9.30 -8.16 11.91
C GLU A 109 8.95 -8.68 13.32
N PRO A 110 8.88 -10.02 13.53
CA PRO A 110 8.70 -10.61 14.86
C PRO A 110 9.79 -10.18 15.83
N ARG A 111 9.44 -9.98 17.11
CA ARG A 111 10.40 -9.78 18.20
C ARG A 111 10.98 -11.12 18.66
N GLU A 112 11.89 -11.08 19.63
CA GLU A 112 12.43 -12.30 20.23
C GLU A 112 11.29 -13.16 20.80
N HIS A 113 11.32 -14.47 20.51
CA HIS A 113 10.30 -15.47 20.90
C HIS A 113 8.94 -15.37 20.21
N GLU A 114 8.76 -14.42 19.29
CA GLU A 114 7.55 -14.30 18.51
C GLU A 114 7.62 -15.08 17.19
N THR A 115 6.49 -15.66 16.78
CA THR A 115 6.28 -16.23 15.44
C THR A 115 5.14 -15.49 14.76
N GLN A 116 5.36 -15.02 13.53
CA GLN A 116 4.33 -14.35 12.74
C GLN A 116 3.23 -15.34 12.35
N VAL A 117 1.99 -15.03 12.71
CA VAL A 117 0.81 -15.84 12.44
C VAL A 117 0.16 -15.43 11.13
N GLY A 118 -0.08 -14.12 10.93
CA GLY A 118 -0.75 -13.62 9.73
C GLY A 118 -1.03 -12.13 9.73
N LEU A 119 -1.39 -11.60 8.56
CA LEU A 119 -1.82 -10.21 8.36
C LEU A 119 -3.21 -10.01 8.94
N GLN A 120 -3.40 -8.97 9.75
CA GLN A 120 -4.69 -8.64 10.36
C GLN A 120 -5.34 -7.44 9.66
N PHE A 121 -4.66 -6.31 9.62
CA PHE A 121 -5.16 -5.07 9.01
C PHE A 121 -4.01 -4.16 8.59
N TYR A 122 -4.33 -3.01 8.00
CA TYR A 122 -3.37 -1.94 7.70
C TYR A 122 -3.67 -0.74 8.58
N ALA A 123 -2.64 -0.09 9.11
CA ALA A 123 -2.76 1.09 9.95
C ALA A 123 -1.68 2.13 9.65
N PHE A 124 -1.88 3.36 10.11
CA PHE A 124 -0.85 4.39 10.06
C PHE A 124 0.27 4.03 11.03
N PRO A 125 1.55 4.06 10.61
CA PRO A 125 2.67 3.72 11.49
C PRO A 125 2.87 4.74 12.62
N GLU A 126 2.31 5.93 12.46
CA GLU A 126 2.34 7.02 13.43
C GLU A 126 0.93 7.58 13.61
N HIS A 127 0.69 8.18 14.77
CA HIS A 127 -0.56 8.88 15.04
C HIS A 127 -0.81 9.96 13.99
N THR A 128 -1.90 9.83 13.25
CA THR A 128 -2.27 10.75 12.17
C THR A 128 -3.45 11.60 12.61
N SER A 129 -3.37 12.91 12.40
CA SER A 129 -4.45 13.84 12.78
C SER A 129 -5.78 13.44 12.13
N GLY A 130 -6.85 13.39 12.92
CA GLY A 130 -8.17 12.97 12.46
C GLY A 130 -8.39 11.45 12.40
N THR A 131 -7.46 10.66 12.92
CA THR A 131 -7.61 9.20 13.08
C THR A 131 -7.81 8.83 14.55
N VAL A 132 -8.40 7.67 14.80
CA VAL A 132 -8.59 7.07 16.13
C VAL A 132 -7.65 5.88 16.30
N GLY A 133 -7.22 5.64 17.54
CA GLY A 133 -6.47 4.43 17.89
C GLY A 133 -7.38 3.21 17.76
N ILE A 134 -6.82 2.10 17.27
CA ILE A 134 -7.49 0.80 17.25
C ILE A 134 -6.91 -0.05 18.38
N TYR A 135 -7.80 -0.61 19.20
CA TYR A 135 -7.42 -1.42 20.36
C TYR A 135 -7.97 -2.85 20.22
N PRO A 136 -7.15 -3.88 20.45
CA PRO A 136 -7.63 -5.25 20.54
C PRO A 136 -8.37 -5.45 21.87
N TYR A 137 -9.50 -6.16 21.82
CA TYR A 137 -10.24 -6.65 22.99
C TYR A 137 -10.61 -8.12 22.77
N GLU A 138 -10.53 -8.91 23.83
CA GLU A 138 -10.94 -10.31 23.82
C GLU A 138 -12.41 -10.40 24.24
N ASP A 139 -13.27 -10.96 23.37
CA ASP A 139 -14.67 -11.20 23.70
C ASP A 139 -14.76 -12.40 24.64
N ASP A 140 -15.09 -12.17 25.92
CA ASP A 140 -15.19 -13.20 26.96
C ASP A 140 -16.24 -14.30 26.65
N VAL A 141 -17.16 -14.06 25.72
CA VAL A 141 -18.20 -15.02 25.33
C VAL A 141 -17.72 -15.93 24.21
N THR A 142 -17.02 -15.36 23.22
CA THR A 142 -16.61 -16.09 22.02
C THR A 142 -15.14 -16.52 22.03
N ASN A 143 -14.33 -16.01 22.97
CA ASN A 143 -12.87 -16.09 22.95
C ASN A 143 -12.26 -15.60 21.62
N GLU A 144 -12.91 -14.64 20.96
CA GLU A 144 -12.41 -14.02 19.73
C GLU A 144 -11.78 -12.67 20.04
N ILE A 145 -10.68 -12.36 19.36
CA ILE A 145 -10.10 -11.02 19.39
C ILE A 145 -10.84 -10.14 18.39
N ARG A 146 -11.37 -9.01 18.88
CA ARG A 146 -12.03 -7.97 18.10
C ARG A 146 -11.25 -6.67 18.19
N PHE A 147 -11.34 -5.86 17.15
CA PHE A 147 -10.70 -4.55 17.07
C PHE A 147 -11.76 -3.47 17.10
N HIS A 148 -11.63 -2.53 18.03
CA HIS A 148 -12.55 -1.40 18.20
C HIS A 148 -11.80 -0.08 18.09
N ASP A 149 -12.48 0.95 17.59
CA ASP A 149 -12.07 2.34 17.76
C ASP A 149 -12.25 2.76 19.22
N GLY A 150 -11.29 3.55 19.71
CA GLY A 150 -11.33 4.14 21.07
C GLY A 150 -12.23 5.36 21.18
#